data_AF-A0A8U0HU19-F1
#
_entry.id   AF-A0A8U0HU19-F1
#
_cell.length_a   1.000
_cell.length_b   1.000
_cell.length_c   1.000
_cell.angle_alpha   90.00
_cell.angle_beta   90.00
_cell.angle_gamma   90.00
#
_symmetry.space_group_name_H-M   'P 1'
#
loop_
_entity.id
_entity.type
_entity.pdbx_description
1 polymer ?
#
loop_
_entity_poly.entity_id
_entity_poly.type
_entity_poly.pdbx_seq_one_letter_code
_entity_poly.pdbx_strand_id
1 'polypeptide(L)'
;MAQKDTDLPFGDAFSPGSLIKDGEVQLPLVLELVKKHEGDVDAFTEEIADIFYPDSPNPETYAKNVPLALGAGDKDGYELVTDDFYFTEVGEELYNIRNDEDELYDRLAQHILLNLHGRKCVDIIDDLKLGGEATTTHNIARELRRQYGIYMKESSTHWNQMRGWMAQADLINTNTHHIKLDHEKIDQLIGLDTEDRLSLDGLSPAQRAFLLTLARIDPDDPIRNNKVRELAEDTYDDIYFDSKSTTSQILDPLTEAGFIEYEHTADNPSKPSEVWLTSKAEADVLEPLLEDAQERTGVPRAVLRQSFDEIRRDMESDMNYLKGRALEAFAIRIGLMLNLEFEDWRVRGVETGGAEVDVVMDQTGISLNRWQIQCKNTKESDQDIRTKHVAKEVGISRMVQSNTILMFTRADVVPDARQYARQVMQKENLVILFLTGDDLDQLDDDPDHLSRTLKRQVNRIRELKAISDD
;
A
#
# COMPACT_ATOMS: atom_id res chain seq x y z
N MET A 1 -5.24 -13.60 29.28
CA MET A 1 -4.29 -13.05 30.27
C MET A 1 -4.23 -11.55 30.04
N ALA A 2 -4.04 -10.72 31.07
CA ALA A 2 -3.90 -9.28 30.87
C ALA A 2 -2.56 -9.01 30.17
N GLN A 3 -2.61 -8.50 28.94
CA GLN A 3 -1.45 -7.99 28.21
C GLN A 3 -0.83 -6.88 29.05
N LYS A 4 0.42 -7.07 29.49
CA LYS A 4 1.08 -6.19 30.48
C LYS A 4 1.78 -5.00 29.83
N ASP A 5 2.24 -5.19 28.60
CA ASP A 5 3.03 -4.24 27.83
C ASP A 5 2.20 -3.71 26.66
N THR A 6 2.49 -2.48 26.25
CA THR A 6 1.83 -1.82 25.11
C THR A 6 2.34 -2.43 23.80
N ASP A 7 1.57 -2.33 22.72
CA ASP A 7 1.98 -2.73 21.38
C ASP A 7 2.56 -1.55 20.56
N LEU A 8 2.81 -0.40 21.19
CA LEU A 8 3.48 0.77 20.58
C LEU A 8 4.97 0.75 20.97
N PRO A 9 5.87 1.33 20.15
CA PRO A 9 7.29 1.39 20.47
C PRO A 9 7.51 2.01 21.85
N PHE A 10 8.38 1.38 22.62
CA PHE A 10 8.83 1.89 23.91
C PHE A 10 9.54 3.22 23.68
N GLY A 11 9.00 4.31 24.23
CA GLY A 11 9.55 5.65 24.05
C GLY A 11 10.07 6.32 25.31
N ASP A 12 10.10 5.63 26.46
CA ASP A 12 10.45 6.29 27.71
C ASP A 12 11.84 6.91 27.66
N ALA A 13 11.95 8.17 28.11
CA ALA A 13 13.16 9.00 28.01
C ALA A 13 13.64 9.31 26.57
N PHE A 14 13.01 8.75 25.53
CA PHE A 14 13.30 9.00 24.13
C PHE A 14 12.17 9.82 23.49
N SER A 15 12.25 11.13 23.70
CA SER A 15 11.31 12.08 23.10
C SER A 15 11.97 13.43 22.88
N PRO A 16 11.42 14.28 22.00
CA PRO A 16 11.92 15.64 21.85
C PRO A 16 11.92 16.43 23.15
N GLY A 17 10.98 16.14 24.07
CA GLY A 17 10.90 16.78 25.38
C GLY A 17 11.92 16.29 26.40
N SER A 18 12.51 15.11 26.18
CA SER A 18 13.48 14.49 27.09
C SER A 18 14.92 14.65 26.61
N LEU A 19 15.11 14.73 25.30
CA LEU A 19 16.41 14.87 24.64
C LEU A 19 16.65 16.33 24.25
N ILE A 20 16.58 17.22 25.24
CA ILE A 20 16.82 18.66 25.05
C ILE A 20 18.18 19.03 25.60
N LYS A 21 18.97 19.75 24.80
CA LYS A 21 20.18 20.44 25.25
C LYS A 21 20.19 21.84 24.66
N ASP A 22 20.53 22.82 25.50
CA ASP A 22 20.59 24.24 25.11
C ASP A 22 19.29 24.79 24.48
N GLY A 23 18.15 24.14 24.76
CA GLY A 23 16.83 24.51 24.25
C GLY A 23 16.46 23.88 22.90
N GLU A 24 17.32 23.03 22.35
CA GLU A 24 17.12 22.36 21.06
C GLU A 24 16.97 20.84 21.25
N VAL A 25 16.25 20.20 20.33
CA VAL A 25 16.06 18.74 20.31
C VAL A 25 17.30 18.08 19.72
N GLN A 26 17.83 17.07 20.39
CA GLN A 26 19.17 16.55 20.13
C GLN A 26 19.20 15.10 19.64
N LEU A 27 18.29 14.74 18.72
CA LEU A 27 18.40 13.45 18.03
C LEU A 27 19.74 13.29 17.28
N PRO A 28 20.27 14.30 16.55
CA PRO A 28 21.57 14.20 15.90
C PRO A 28 22.71 13.82 16.86
N LEU A 29 22.72 14.43 18.05
CA LEU A 29 23.71 14.12 19.09
C LEU A 29 23.55 12.70 19.61
N VAL A 30 22.31 12.23 19.82
CA VAL A 30 22.08 10.84 20.24
C VAL A 30 22.62 9.85 19.19
N LEU A 31 22.41 10.12 17.90
CA LEU A 31 22.96 9.28 16.83
C LEU A 31 24.50 9.30 16.80
N GLU A 32 25.14 10.45 17.02
CA GLU A 32 26.60 10.51 17.18
C GLU A 32 27.11 9.71 18.38
N LEU A 33 26.37 9.71 19.49
CA LEU A 33 26.69 8.93 20.68
C LEU A 33 26.51 7.43 20.44
N VAL A 34 25.48 7.01 19.71
CA VAL A 34 25.32 5.62 19.29
C VAL A 34 26.54 5.19 18.45
N LYS A 35 26.91 5.98 17.43
CA LYS A 35 28.06 5.66 16.58
C LYS A 35 29.37 5.58 17.37
N LYS A 36 29.57 6.49 18.33
CA LYS A 36 30.75 6.53 19.19
C LYS A 36 30.91 5.28 20.05
N HIS A 37 29.79 4.69 20.48
CA HIS A 37 29.73 3.60 21.46
C HIS A 37 29.11 2.32 20.91
N GLU A 38 29.24 2.07 19.60
CA GLU A 38 28.73 0.84 18.99
C GLU A 38 29.23 -0.42 19.73
N GLY A 39 28.30 -1.29 20.12
CA GLY A 39 28.60 -2.48 20.92
C GLY A 39 28.84 -2.24 22.41
N ASP A 40 28.78 -1.00 22.91
CA ASP A 40 28.97 -0.63 24.32
C ASP A 40 27.79 0.21 24.85
N VAL A 41 26.67 -0.46 25.10
CA VAL A 41 25.44 0.17 25.60
C VAL A 41 25.60 0.81 26.98
N ASP A 42 26.51 0.29 27.81
CA ASP A 42 26.76 0.81 29.16
C ASP A 42 27.49 2.16 29.08
N ALA A 43 28.54 2.28 28.26
CA ALA A 43 29.25 3.54 28.03
C ALA A 43 28.33 4.60 27.38
N PHE A 44 27.50 4.19 26.43
CA PHE A 44 26.47 5.06 25.86
C PHE A 44 25.51 5.58 26.93
N THR A 45 25.01 4.69 27.79
CA THR A 45 24.05 5.04 28.85
C THR A 45 24.63 6.03 29.86
N GLU A 46 25.90 5.85 30.25
CA GLU A 46 26.59 6.78 31.15
C GLU A 46 26.69 8.18 30.53
N GLU A 47 27.07 8.29 29.25
CA GLU A 47 27.18 9.59 28.57
C GLU A 47 25.80 10.25 28.33
N ILE A 48 24.75 9.47 28.06
CA ILE A 48 23.37 9.99 28.00
C ILE A 48 22.95 10.54 29.36
N ALA A 49 23.29 9.87 30.46
CA ALA A 49 22.97 10.33 31.81
C ALA A 49 23.62 11.68 32.12
N ASP A 50 24.90 11.84 31.77
CA ASP A 50 25.67 13.06 31.98
C ASP A 50 25.15 14.24 31.14
N ILE A 51 24.74 13.97 29.89
CA ILE A 51 24.31 15.03 28.97
C ILE A 51 22.88 15.47 29.23
N PHE A 52 21.94 14.54 29.37
CA PHE A 52 20.50 14.84 29.37
C PHE A 52 19.85 14.78 30.76
N TYR A 53 20.48 14.10 31.73
CA TYR A 53 19.93 13.91 33.07
C TYR A 53 20.85 14.35 34.23
N PRO A 54 21.75 15.36 34.10
CA PRO A 54 22.75 15.67 35.13
C PRO A 54 22.14 16.10 36.46
N ASP A 55 20.96 16.72 36.44
CA ASP A 55 20.25 17.20 37.63
C ASP A 55 19.18 16.20 38.14
N SER A 56 19.07 15.03 37.52
CA SER A 56 18.11 14.00 37.94
C SER A 56 18.54 13.35 39.25
N PRO A 57 17.60 13.01 40.15
CA PRO A 57 17.94 12.22 41.35
C PRO A 57 18.41 10.80 41.03
N ASN A 58 18.09 10.27 39.82
CA ASN A 58 18.54 8.96 39.35
C ASN A 58 18.90 8.99 37.86
N PRO A 59 19.99 9.67 37.44
CA PRO A 59 20.32 9.92 36.04
C PRO A 59 20.41 8.63 35.20
N GLU A 60 21.17 7.65 35.68
CA GLU A 60 21.36 6.36 35.00
C GLU A 60 20.05 5.60 34.77
N THR A 61 19.10 5.67 35.71
CA THR A 61 17.82 4.97 35.58
C THR A 61 16.99 5.53 34.43
N TYR A 62 17.01 6.86 34.23
CA TYR A 62 16.32 7.48 33.10
C TYR A 62 17.08 7.26 31.79
N ALA A 63 18.41 7.36 31.83
CA ALA A 63 19.27 7.14 30.67
C ALA A 63 19.13 5.72 30.11
N LYS A 64 18.96 4.69 30.96
CA LYS A 64 18.74 3.29 30.54
C LYS A 64 17.51 3.08 29.67
N ASN A 65 16.53 3.99 29.71
CA ASN A 65 15.36 3.87 28.85
C ASN A 65 15.65 4.32 27.41
N VAL A 66 16.67 5.15 27.18
CA VAL A 66 17.05 5.61 25.83
C VAL A 66 17.52 4.46 24.93
N PRO A 67 18.48 3.59 25.30
CA PRO A 67 18.87 2.48 24.44
C PRO A 67 17.72 1.47 24.23
N LEU A 68 16.89 1.22 25.25
CA LEU A 68 15.67 0.40 25.10
C LEU A 68 14.72 0.99 24.06
N ALA A 69 14.54 2.31 24.08
CA ALA A 69 13.69 3.00 23.12
C ALA A 69 14.31 3.03 21.72
N LEU A 70 15.64 3.12 21.59
CA LEU A 70 16.31 3.00 20.29
C LEU A 70 16.13 1.60 19.68
N GLY A 71 15.85 0.57 20.48
CA GLY A 71 15.59 -0.81 20.02
C GLY A 71 16.52 -1.86 20.61
N ALA A 72 17.41 -1.51 21.55
CA ALA A 72 18.28 -2.49 22.18
C ALA A 72 17.54 -3.28 23.28
N GLY A 73 17.45 -4.61 23.14
CA GLY A 73 16.95 -5.52 24.17
C GLY A 73 15.50 -5.96 23.97
N ASP A 74 14.92 -6.62 24.98
CA ASP A 74 13.61 -7.32 24.88
C ASP A 74 12.37 -6.40 24.73
N LYS A 75 12.54 -5.12 24.39
CA LYS A 75 11.45 -4.15 24.23
C LYS A 75 11.39 -3.71 22.78
N ASP A 76 10.18 -3.75 22.21
CA ASP A 76 9.92 -3.21 20.88
C ASP A 76 10.09 -1.68 20.94
N GLY A 77 11.24 -1.17 20.50
CA GLY A 77 11.58 0.26 20.45
C GLY A 77 11.32 0.87 19.07
N TYR A 78 12.13 1.85 18.68
CA TYR A 78 12.09 2.52 17.38
C TYR A 78 12.97 1.85 16.32
N GLU A 79 13.50 0.66 16.60
CA GLU A 79 14.25 -0.18 15.64
C GLU A 79 15.46 0.51 15.00
N LEU A 80 16.07 1.48 15.68
CA LEU A 80 17.24 2.24 15.20
C LEU A 80 18.55 1.50 15.49
N VAL A 81 18.56 0.64 16.50
CA VAL A 81 19.71 -0.18 16.87
C VAL A 81 19.29 -1.64 17.06
N THR A 82 20.24 -2.54 16.88
CA THR A 82 20.12 -3.97 17.19
C THR A 82 20.26 -4.22 18.69
N ASP A 83 19.94 -5.45 19.13
CA ASP A 83 20.17 -5.90 20.51
C ASP A 83 21.62 -5.78 20.97
N ASP A 84 22.57 -5.96 20.04
CA ASP A 84 24.01 -5.81 20.27
C ASP A 84 24.47 -4.34 20.19
N PHE A 85 23.54 -3.38 20.13
CA PHE A 85 23.80 -1.95 20.11
C PHE A 85 24.65 -1.47 18.91
N TYR A 86 24.32 -1.98 17.73
CA TYR A 86 24.78 -1.46 16.43
C TYR A 86 23.61 -0.82 15.70
N PHE A 87 23.86 0.15 14.83
CA PHE A 87 22.79 0.68 13.99
C PHE A 87 22.14 -0.42 13.13
N THR A 88 20.82 -0.34 13.00
CA THR A 88 20.08 -1.02 11.94
C THR A 88 20.26 -0.25 10.62
N GLU A 89 19.67 -0.75 9.53
CA GLU A 89 19.65 -0.03 8.25
C GLU A 89 19.04 1.37 8.38
N VAL A 90 17.85 1.48 8.98
CA VAL A 90 17.23 2.79 9.27
C VAL A 90 18.09 3.64 10.22
N GLY A 91 18.77 3.02 11.19
CA GLY A 91 19.69 3.73 12.08
C GLY A 91 20.86 4.37 11.34
N GLU A 92 21.51 3.63 10.43
CA GLU A 92 22.60 4.14 9.60
C GLU A 92 22.12 5.23 8.64
N GLU A 93 20.94 5.07 8.04
CA GLU A 93 20.33 6.12 7.19
C GLU A 93 20.15 7.43 7.95
N LEU A 94 19.50 7.38 9.12
CA LEU A 94 19.31 8.55 9.99
C LEU A 94 20.67 9.15 10.41
N TYR A 95 21.65 8.31 10.71
CA TYR A 95 23.00 8.77 11.04
C TYR A 95 23.62 9.54 9.87
N ASN A 96 23.48 9.08 8.63
CA ASN A 96 24.08 9.72 7.47
C ASN A 96 23.49 11.11 7.18
N ILE A 97 22.19 11.30 7.39
CA ILE A 97 21.47 12.57 7.16
C ILE A 97 21.40 13.48 8.38
N ARG A 98 21.94 13.07 9.54
CA ARG A 98 21.80 13.78 10.84
C ARG A 98 22.13 15.28 10.88
N ASN A 99 22.86 15.80 9.89
CA ASN A 99 23.21 17.21 9.81
C ASN A 99 22.16 18.04 9.04
N ASP A 100 21.20 17.40 8.39
CA ASP A 100 20.01 17.99 7.80
C ASP A 100 18.83 17.63 8.71
N GLU A 101 18.43 18.56 9.59
CA GLU A 101 17.41 18.29 10.60
C GLU A 101 16.03 18.03 10.00
N ASP A 102 15.67 18.76 8.93
CA ASP A 102 14.39 18.59 8.25
C ASP A 102 14.31 17.18 7.64
N GLU A 103 15.37 16.77 6.91
CA GLU A 103 15.46 15.42 6.31
C GLU A 103 15.49 14.32 7.38
N LEU A 104 16.23 14.55 8.48
CA LEU A 104 16.34 13.61 9.59
C LEU A 104 14.98 13.32 10.24
N TYR A 105 14.24 14.37 10.59
CA TYR A 105 12.96 14.22 11.28
C TYR A 105 11.88 13.68 10.34
N ASP A 106 11.88 14.09 9.07
CA ASP A 106 11.01 13.52 8.03
C ASP A 106 11.22 12.01 7.89
N ARG A 107 12.48 11.56 7.76
CA ARG A 107 12.82 10.15 7.61
C ARG A 107 12.43 9.33 8.84
N LEU A 108 12.65 9.85 10.05
CA LEU A 108 12.22 9.19 11.29
C LEU A 108 10.68 9.10 11.37
N ALA A 109 9.99 10.18 11.05
CA ALA A 109 8.53 10.22 11.10
C ALA A 109 7.90 9.29 10.05
N GLN A 110 8.50 9.17 8.86
CA GLN A 110 8.15 8.19 7.86
C GLN A 110 8.30 6.75 8.40
N HIS A 111 9.43 6.42 9.04
CA HIS A 111 9.61 5.11 9.67
C HIS A 111 8.53 4.83 10.73
N ILE A 112 8.18 5.83 11.56
CA ILE A 112 7.11 5.70 12.55
C ILE A 112 5.75 5.42 11.90
N LEU A 113 5.41 6.17 10.85
CA LEU A 113 4.14 6.04 10.13
C LEU A 113 3.97 4.64 9.54
N LEU A 114 5.00 4.13 8.88
CA LEU A 114 4.95 2.89 8.10
C LEU A 114 5.15 1.65 8.95
N ASN A 115 6.15 1.65 9.84
CA ASN A 115 6.61 0.44 10.53
C ASN A 115 6.10 0.37 11.98
N LEU A 116 5.96 1.51 12.66
CA LEU A 116 5.70 1.56 14.10
C LEU A 116 4.26 1.93 14.46
N HIS A 117 3.30 1.57 13.60
CA HIS A 117 1.86 1.82 13.78
C HIS A 117 1.45 3.30 13.81
N GLY A 118 2.33 4.22 13.40
CA GLY A 118 2.03 5.65 13.34
C GLY A 118 0.84 5.97 12.43
N ARG A 119 0.74 5.31 11.25
CA ARG A 119 -0.40 5.50 10.34
C ARG A 119 -1.73 5.08 10.96
N LYS A 120 -1.76 3.93 11.62
CA LYS A 120 -2.96 3.46 12.35
C LYS A 120 -3.41 4.47 13.41
N CYS A 121 -2.47 5.12 14.10
CA CYS A 121 -2.80 6.19 15.04
C CYS A 121 -3.41 7.42 14.36
N VAL A 122 -2.88 7.82 13.21
CA VAL A 122 -3.43 8.90 12.35
C VAL A 122 -4.86 8.57 11.94
N ASP A 123 -5.10 7.37 11.40
CA ASP A 123 -6.44 6.94 10.95
C ASP A 123 -7.46 6.98 12.09
N ILE A 124 -7.09 6.49 13.29
CA ILE A 124 -7.95 6.56 14.49
C ILE A 124 -8.26 8.01 14.89
N ILE A 125 -7.30 8.92 14.77
CA ILE A 125 -7.51 10.34 15.09
C ILE A 125 -8.53 10.94 14.12
N ASP A 126 -8.45 10.61 12.83
CA ASP A 126 -9.40 11.08 11.83
C ASP A 126 -10.79 10.48 12.02
N ASP A 127 -10.88 9.19 12.28
CA ASP A 127 -12.16 8.52 12.59
C ASP A 127 -12.86 9.18 13.78
N LEU A 128 -12.11 9.46 14.85
CA LEU A 128 -12.64 10.15 16.02
C LEU A 128 -13.12 11.56 15.65
N LYS A 129 -12.36 12.32 14.84
CA LYS A 129 -12.79 13.66 14.38
C LYS A 129 -14.04 13.59 13.50
N LEU A 130 -14.08 12.68 12.53
CA LEU A 130 -15.21 12.48 11.62
C LEU A 130 -16.46 12.03 12.38
N GLY A 131 -16.29 11.19 13.40
CA GLY A 131 -17.34 10.79 14.33
C GLY A 131 -17.77 11.88 15.33
N GLY A 132 -17.09 13.03 15.37
CA GLY A 132 -17.34 14.10 16.34
C GLY A 132 -16.94 13.76 17.77
N GLU A 133 -16.07 12.77 17.95
CA GLU A 133 -15.50 12.36 19.23
C GLU A 133 -14.21 13.12 19.56
N ALA A 134 -13.92 13.25 20.87
CA ALA A 134 -12.68 13.88 21.31
C ALA A 134 -11.47 12.96 21.10
N THR A 135 -10.36 13.50 20.60
CA THR A 135 -9.11 12.78 20.35
C THR A 135 -8.24 12.64 21.61
N THR A 136 -8.85 12.16 22.70
CA THR A 136 -8.15 11.89 23.96
C THR A 136 -7.35 10.59 23.88
N THR A 137 -6.26 10.46 24.64
CA THR A 137 -5.46 9.22 24.72
C THR A 137 -6.32 7.99 25.05
N HIS A 138 -7.33 8.14 25.92
CA HIS A 138 -8.28 7.07 26.24
C HIS A 138 -9.08 6.63 25.00
N ASN A 139 -9.64 7.58 24.24
CA ASN A 139 -10.40 7.25 23.04
C ASN A 139 -9.50 6.65 21.96
N ILE A 140 -8.30 7.18 21.76
CA ILE A 140 -7.31 6.63 20.82
C ILE A 140 -6.96 5.19 21.21
N ALA A 141 -6.67 4.91 22.49
CA ALA A 141 -6.38 3.55 22.97
C ALA A 141 -7.54 2.58 22.74
N ARG A 142 -8.75 3.04 23.03
CA ARG A 142 -9.98 2.26 22.86
C ARG A 142 -10.17 1.87 21.40
N GLU A 143 -10.00 2.83 20.49
CA GLU A 143 -10.23 2.62 19.07
C GLU A 143 -9.11 1.83 18.40
N LEU A 144 -7.84 2.08 18.73
CA LEU A 144 -6.69 1.25 18.29
C LEU A 144 -6.91 -0.22 18.65
N ARG A 145 -7.38 -0.49 19.86
CA ARG A 145 -7.68 -1.85 20.30
C ARG A 145 -8.89 -2.44 19.57
N ARG A 146 -9.93 -1.63 19.35
CA ARG A 146 -11.18 -2.08 18.71
C ARG A 146 -10.98 -2.40 17.23
N GLN A 147 -10.27 -1.53 16.52
CA GLN A 147 -10.11 -1.60 15.06
C GLN A 147 -8.92 -2.44 14.64
N TYR A 148 -7.78 -2.28 15.31
CA TYR A 148 -6.51 -2.90 14.91
C TYR A 148 -6.01 -3.98 15.86
N GLY A 149 -6.71 -4.21 16.98
CA GLY A 149 -6.25 -5.15 18.02
C GLY A 149 -5.04 -4.66 18.82
N ILE A 150 -4.59 -3.42 18.61
CA ILE A 150 -3.40 -2.83 19.23
C ILE A 150 -3.73 -2.38 20.65
N TYR A 151 -3.04 -2.96 21.63
CA TYR A 151 -3.20 -2.60 23.03
C TYR A 151 -2.30 -1.42 23.40
N MET A 152 -2.93 -0.31 23.78
CA MET A 152 -2.26 0.83 24.39
C MET A 152 -2.67 0.97 25.86
N LYS A 153 -1.69 0.95 26.77
CA LYS A 153 -1.95 1.18 28.20
C LYS A 153 -2.22 2.66 28.43
N GLU A 154 -3.37 3.01 29.02
CA GLU A 154 -3.80 4.40 29.21
C GLU A 154 -2.83 5.28 30.02
N SER A 155 -2.09 4.68 30.96
CA SER A 155 -1.10 5.39 31.77
C SER A 155 0.28 5.49 31.11
N SER A 156 0.43 4.96 29.90
CA SER A 156 1.70 4.93 29.19
C SER A 156 2.02 6.27 28.54
N THR A 157 3.29 6.62 28.51
CA THR A 157 3.86 7.79 27.84
C THR A 157 4.25 7.55 26.39
N HIS A 158 4.29 6.29 25.93
CA HIS A 158 4.77 5.88 24.61
C HIS A 158 4.07 6.60 23.45
N TRP A 159 2.75 6.71 23.49
CA TRP A 159 2.00 7.47 22.48
C TRP A 159 2.39 8.96 22.44
N ASN A 160 2.56 9.59 23.61
CA ASN A 160 2.91 11.01 23.65
C ASN A 160 4.34 11.24 23.14
N GLN A 161 5.24 10.27 23.33
CA GLN A 161 6.63 10.33 22.86
C GLN A 161 6.69 10.15 21.34
N MET A 162 5.97 9.15 20.80
CA MET A 162 5.76 8.98 19.36
C MET A 162 5.16 10.23 18.71
N ARG A 163 4.08 10.76 19.29
CA ARG A 163 3.48 12.03 18.84
C ARG A 163 4.48 13.18 18.87
N GLY A 164 5.39 13.20 19.84
CA GLY A 164 6.49 14.16 19.92
C GLY A 164 7.38 14.09 18.68
N TRP A 165 7.86 12.90 18.31
CA TRP A 165 8.71 12.72 17.14
C TRP A 165 8.01 13.07 15.84
N MET A 166 6.76 12.62 15.66
CA MET A 166 5.95 13.01 14.50
C MET A 166 5.74 14.53 14.41
N ALA A 167 5.77 15.24 15.54
CA ALA A 167 5.66 16.70 15.55
C ALA A 167 6.95 17.43 15.19
N GLN A 168 8.12 16.78 15.26
CA GLN A 168 9.36 17.36 14.73
C GLN A 168 9.37 17.41 13.20
N ALA A 169 8.61 16.52 12.56
CA ALA A 169 8.37 16.51 11.11
C ALA A 169 7.08 17.25 10.70
N ASP A 170 6.54 18.12 11.56
CA ASP A 170 5.33 18.91 11.32
C ASP A 170 4.03 18.11 11.02
N LEU A 171 4.00 16.79 11.22
CA LEU A 171 2.83 15.95 10.90
C LEU A 171 1.65 16.17 11.85
N ILE A 172 1.96 16.45 13.11
CA ILE A 172 1.00 16.50 14.19
C ILE A 172 1.39 17.57 15.18
N ASN A 173 0.43 18.38 15.61
CA ASN A 173 0.72 19.37 16.65
C ASN A 173 0.94 18.68 18.01
N THR A 174 1.73 19.30 18.88
CA THR A 174 1.89 18.92 20.30
C THR A 174 1.33 20.01 21.22
N ASN A 175 1.39 19.79 22.54
CA ASN A 175 1.04 20.78 23.57
C ASN A 175 -0.45 21.22 23.63
N THR A 176 -1.34 20.49 22.97
CA THR A 176 -2.78 20.69 23.05
C THR A 176 -3.56 19.37 22.96
N HIS A 177 -4.73 19.35 23.61
CA HIS A 177 -5.71 18.27 23.50
C HIS A 177 -6.43 18.25 22.14
N HIS A 178 -6.38 19.35 21.38
CA HIS A 178 -6.94 19.41 20.03
C HIS A 178 -5.88 18.98 19.02
N ILE A 179 -5.87 17.67 18.71
CA ILE A 179 -4.94 17.12 17.72
C ILE A 179 -5.28 17.65 16.33
N LYS A 180 -4.32 18.34 15.71
CA LYS A 180 -4.32 18.74 14.30
C LYS A 180 -3.28 17.90 13.58
N LEU A 181 -3.69 17.33 12.47
CA LEU A 181 -2.85 16.55 11.58
C LEU A 181 -2.59 17.39 10.34
N ASP A 182 -1.38 17.34 9.82
CA ASP A 182 -1.04 17.87 8.51
C ASP A 182 -1.11 16.72 7.50
N HIS A 183 -2.28 16.57 6.87
CA HIS A 183 -2.49 15.50 5.89
C HIS A 183 -1.63 15.68 4.65
N GLU A 184 -1.30 16.91 4.25
CA GLU A 184 -0.43 17.14 3.10
C GLU A 184 0.98 16.62 3.39
N LYS A 185 1.51 16.90 4.59
CA LYS A 185 2.82 16.39 5.01
C LYS A 185 2.80 14.88 5.26
N ILE A 186 1.73 14.34 5.84
CA ILE A 186 1.56 12.88 6.04
C ILE A 186 1.50 12.15 4.69
N ASP A 187 0.72 12.67 3.74
CA ASP A 187 0.59 12.10 2.40
C ASP A 187 1.85 12.33 1.57
N GLN A 188 2.62 13.41 1.81
CA GLN A 188 3.96 13.53 1.28
C GLN A 188 4.83 12.40 1.84
N LEU A 189 5.02 12.27 3.15
CA LEU A 189 5.91 11.24 3.71
C LEU A 189 5.49 9.79 3.38
N ILE A 190 4.19 9.53 3.19
CA ILE A 190 3.66 8.20 2.83
C ILE A 190 3.61 8.00 1.32
N GLY A 191 3.20 9.00 0.55
CA GLY A 191 3.11 8.96 -0.92
C GLY A 191 4.48 9.02 -1.59
N LEU A 192 5.45 9.65 -0.92
CA LEU A 192 6.88 9.51 -1.20
C LEU A 192 7.24 8.02 -1.19
N ASP A 193 6.74 7.18 -0.29
CA ASP A 193 7.18 5.78 -0.16
C ASP A 193 6.82 4.84 -1.34
N THR A 194 5.72 5.01 -2.09
CA THR A 194 5.51 4.13 -3.28
C THR A 194 6.40 4.53 -4.45
N GLU A 195 6.73 5.81 -4.61
CA GLU A 195 7.66 6.28 -5.65
C GLU A 195 9.12 6.38 -5.17
N ASP A 196 9.40 6.32 -3.86
CA ASP A 196 10.72 6.41 -3.22
C ASP A 196 11.22 5.05 -2.68
N ARG A 197 10.35 4.10 -2.25
CA ARG A 197 10.76 2.69 -2.03
C ARG A 197 11.32 2.10 -3.30
N LEU A 198 10.69 2.49 -4.40
CA LEU A 198 11.19 2.19 -5.72
C LEU A 198 12.20 3.28 -5.99
N SER A 199 13.51 3.01 -5.98
CA SER A 199 14.53 4.04 -6.24
C SER A 199 14.48 4.51 -7.71
N LEU A 200 13.42 5.26 -8.06
CA LEU A 200 13.04 5.71 -9.40
C LEU A 200 13.41 7.19 -9.62
N ASP A 201 14.28 7.72 -8.76
CA ASP A 201 14.84 9.05 -8.86
C ASP A 201 15.45 9.30 -10.24
N GLY A 202 15.14 10.47 -10.79
CA GLY A 202 15.60 10.88 -12.11
C GLY A 202 14.80 10.31 -13.30
N LEU A 203 13.84 9.41 -13.06
CA LEU A 203 12.88 9.05 -14.10
C LEU A 203 11.83 10.15 -14.30
N SER A 204 11.35 10.31 -15.53
CA SER A 204 10.20 11.17 -15.84
C SER A 204 8.88 10.47 -15.48
N PRO A 205 7.76 11.21 -15.31
CA PRO A 205 6.45 10.61 -15.05
C PRO A 205 6.04 9.54 -16.07
N ALA A 206 6.32 9.76 -17.35
CA ALA A 206 6.01 8.77 -18.40
C ALA A 206 6.88 7.51 -18.28
N GLN A 207 8.17 7.66 -17.94
CA GLN A 207 9.06 6.52 -17.71
C GLN A 207 8.63 5.71 -16.48
N ARG A 208 8.27 6.39 -15.38
CA ARG A 208 7.71 5.75 -14.17
C ARG A 208 6.43 4.99 -14.49
N ALA A 209 5.46 5.66 -15.14
CA ALA A 209 4.20 5.03 -15.53
C ALA A 209 4.40 3.78 -16.40
N PHE A 210 5.33 3.84 -17.36
CA PHE A 210 5.66 2.67 -18.20
C PHE A 210 6.26 1.52 -17.37
N LEU A 211 7.25 1.82 -16.53
CA LEU A 211 7.95 0.83 -15.71
C LEU A 211 7.01 0.17 -14.69
N LEU A 212 6.22 0.97 -13.97
CA LEU A 212 5.23 0.46 -13.01
C LEU A 212 4.16 -0.38 -13.70
N THR A 213 3.71 0.03 -14.89
CA THR A 213 2.75 -0.76 -15.67
C THR A 213 3.36 -2.10 -16.07
N LEU A 214 4.60 -2.12 -16.57
CA LEU A 214 5.28 -3.37 -16.91
C LEU A 214 5.48 -4.27 -15.68
N ALA A 215 5.85 -3.71 -14.53
CA ALA A 215 5.97 -4.43 -13.27
C ALA A 215 4.63 -5.00 -12.79
N ARG A 216 3.51 -4.29 -12.95
CA ARG A 216 2.17 -4.78 -12.55
C ARG A 216 1.63 -5.84 -13.50
N ILE A 217 2.03 -5.79 -14.77
CA ILE A 217 1.76 -6.89 -15.72
C ILE A 217 2.57 -8.13 -15.32
N ASP A 218 3.84 -7.96 -14.94
CA ASP A 218 4.78 -9.05 -14.60
C ASP A 218 4.70 -10.22 -15.60
N PRO A 219 5.02 -9.98 -16.90
CA PRO A 219 4.80 -10.98 -17.93
C PRO A 219 5.89 -12.07 -17.88
N ASP A 220 5.48 -13.34 -18.07
CA ASP A 220 6.40 -14.48 -18.15
C ASP A 220 7.34 -14.41 -19.37
N ASP A 221 6.86 -13.80 -20.46
CA ASP A 221 7.57 -13.66 -21.73
C ASP A 221 7.67 -12.17 -22.15
N PRO A 222 8.65 -11.79 -22.99
CA PRO A 222 8.75 -10.44 -23.54
C PRO A 222 7.45 -9.95 -24.19
N ILE A 223 7.03 -8.74 -23.82
CA ILE A 223 5.78 -8.15 -24.31
C ILE A 223 6.02 -6.98 -25.24
N ARG A 224 5.13 -6.75 -26.20
CA ARG A 224 5.18 -5.57 -27.06
C ARG A 224 4.99 -4.27 -26.26
N ASN A 225 5.91 -3.32 -26.43
CA ASN A 225 5.88 -2.04 -25.70
C ASN A 225 4.60 -1.23 -25.91
N ASN A 226 3.91 -1.38 -27.05
CA ASN A 226 2.69 -0.62 -27.32
C ASN A 226 1.55 -1.08 -26.39
N LYS A 227 1.55 -2.35 -25.97
CA LYS A 227 0.57 -2.89 -25.01
C LYS A 227 0.77 -2.31 -23.62
N VAL A 228 2.03 -2.22 -23.18
CA VAL A 228 2.39 -1.58 -21.90
C VAL A 228 1.99 -0.11 -21.92
N ARG A 229 2.29 0.60 -23.01
CA ARG A 229 1.88 2.00 -23.22
C ARG A 229 0.37 2.20 -23.14
N GLU A 230 -0.38 1.42 -23.92
CA GLU A 230 -1.84 1.52 -23.98
C GLU A 230 -2.44 1.33 -22.58
N LEU A 231 -1.98 0.33 -21.83
CA LEU A 231 -2.42 0.14 -20.45
C LEU A 231 -2.00 1.29 -19.52
N ALA A 232 -0.79 1.84 -19.68
CA ALA A 232 -0.33 2.97 -18.87
C ALA A 232 -1.14 4.25 -19.14
N GLU A 233 -1.39 4.63 -20.40
CA GLU A 233 -2.26 5.78 -20.75
C GLU A 233 -3.68 5.61 -20.22
N ASP A 234 -4.13 4.35 -20.12
CA ASP A 234 -5.46 4.02 -19.64
C ASP A 234 -5.60 4.07 -18.12
N THR A 235 -4.47 4.02 -17.41
CA THR A 235 -4.38 3.90 -15.95
C THR A 235 -3.98 5.22 -15.28
N TYR A 236 -3.20 6.06 -15.96
CA TYR A 236 -2.66 7.32 -15.42
C TYR A 236 -3.21 8.53 -16.19
N ASP A 237 -4.01 9.36 -15.50
CA ASP A 237 -4.86 10.40 -16.11
C ASP A 237 -4.12 11.56 -16.84
N ASP A 238 -2.79 11.66 -16.74
CA ASP A 238 -1.98 12.72 -17.36
C ASP A 238 -0.79 12.19 -18.20
N ILE A 239 -0.78 10.89 -18.51
CA ILE A 239 0.29 10.27 -19.26
C ILE A 239 -0.10 10.08 -20.72
N TYR A 240 0.76 10.56 -21.61
CA TYR A 240 0.67 10.33 -23.05
C TYR A 240 2.04 9.95 -23.60
N PHE A 241 2.08 8.89 -24.40
CA PHE A 241 3.28 8.45 -25.07
C PHE A 241 3.18 8.74 -26.57
N ASP A 242 4.13 9.48 -27.12
CA ASP A 242 4.26 9.59 -28.58
C ASP A 242 4.91 8.32 -29.16
N SER A 243 4.15 7.63 -30.01
CA SER A 243 4.58 6.38 -30.67
C SER A 243 5.88 6.53 -31.46
N LYS A 244 6.19 7.74 -31.94
CA LYS A 244 7.39 8.00 -32.75
C LYS A 244 8.64 8.22 -31.92
N SER A 245 8.51 8.63 -30.66
CA SER A 245 9.63 8.91 -29.76
C SER A 245 9.71 7.92 -28.59
N THR A 246 8.87 6.89 -28.55
CA THR A 246 8.78 5.90 -27.45
C THR A 246 10.15 5.27 -27.18
N THR A 247 10.90 4.88 -28.22
CA THR A 247 12.26 4.34 -28.03
C THR A 247 13.17 5.35 -27.33
N SER A 248 13.35 6.54 -27.91
CA SER A 248 14.30 7.54 -27.40
C SER A 248 13.91 8.17 -26.05
N GLN A 249 12.61 8.25 -25.74
CA GLN A 249 12.13 8.94 -24.54
C GLN A 249 11.81 7.98 -23.39
N ILE A 250 11.50 6.72 -23.69
CA ILE A 250 11.06 5.73 -22.70
C ILE A 250 12.02 4.55 -22.66
N LEU A 251 12.19 3.84 -23.77
CA LEU A 251 12.93 2.57 -23.76
C LEU A 251 14.42 2.77 -23.53
N ASP A 252 15.07 3.68 -24.26
CA ASP A 252 16.51 3.94 -24.11
C ASP A 252 16.83 4.44 -22.69
N PRO A 253 16.13 5.44 -22.12
CA PRO A 253 16.42 5.88 -20.75
C PRO A 253 16.18 4.81 -19.68
N LEU A 254 15.12 3.98 -19.81
CA LEU A 254 14.86 2.90 -18.85
C LEU A 254 15.91 1.77 -18.97
N THR A 255 16.43 1.55 -20.18
CA THR A 255 17.54 0.60 -20.42
C THR A 255 18.84 1.14 -19.85
N GLU A 256 19.14 2.43 -20.04
CA GLU A 256 20.30 3.11 -19.47
C GLU A 256 20.27 3.12 -17.93
N ALA A 257 19.08 3.30 -17.34
CA ALA A 257 18.86 3.16 -15.90
C ALA A 257 18.92 1.70 -15.41
N GLY A 258 18.96 0.73 -16.33
CA GLY A 258 19.11 -0.69 -16.07
C GLY A 258 17.82 -1.40 -15.65
N PHE A 259 16.64 -0.78 -15.82
CA PHE A 259 15.36 -1.34 -15.38
C PHE A 259 14.70 -2.27 -16.40
N ILE A 260 14.94 -2.04 -17.69
CA ILE A 260 14.37 -2.88 -18.74
C ILE A 260 15.45 -3.29 -19.74
N GLU A 261 15.15 -4.36 -20.48
CA GLU A 261 15.78 -4.66 -21.75
C GLU A 261 14.71 -4.69 -22.83
N TYR A 262 15.12 -4.48 -24.09
CA TYR A 262 14.21 -4.57 -25.21
C TYR A 262 14.89 -5.05 -26.50
N GLU A 263 14.12 -5.75 -27.32
CA GLU A 263 14.52 -6.21 -28.65
C GLU A 263 13.58 -5.67 -29.72
N HIS A 264 14.13 -5.26 -30.85
CA HIS A 264 13.32 -4.90 -32.02
C HIS A 264 12.78 -6.16 -32.68
N THR A 265 11.47 -6.19 -32.95
CA THR A 265 10.80 -7.31 -33.63
C THR A 265 11.18 -7.36 -35.13
N ALA A 266 12.35 -7.94 -35.43
CA ALA A 266 12.98 -8.07 -36.75
C ALA A 266 13.34 -6.73 -37.45
N ASP A 267 14.03 -6.80 -38.61
CA ASP A 267 14.68 -5.71 -39.39
C ASP A 267 13.82 -4.47 -39.78
N ASN A 268 12.62 -4.30 -39.21
CA ASN A 268 11.73 -3.18 -39.46
C ASN A 268 11.50 -2.33 -38.18
N PRO A 269 12.14 -1.14 -38.08
CA PRO A 269 11.98 -0.21 -36.96
C PRO A 269 10.55 0.29 -36.72
N SER A 270 9.60 0.01 -37.63
CA SER A 270 8.20 0.43 -37.51
C SER A 270 7.34 -0.53 -36.68
N LYS A 271 7.85 -1.70 -36.29
CA LYS A 271 7.13 -2.63 -35.42
C LYS A 271 7.45 -2.35 -33.93
N PRO A 272 6.48 -2.52 -33.01
CA PRO A 272 6.73 -2.39 -31.59
C PRO A 272 7.84 -3.35 -31.12
N SER A 273 8.78 -2.85 -30.34
CA SER A 273 9.79 -3.67 -29.66
C SER A 273 9.15 -4.57 -28.60
N GLU A 274 9.77 -5.71 -28.37
CA GLU A 274 9.49 -6.57 -27.22
C GLU A 274 10.32 -6.08 -26.03
N VAL A 275 9.71 -5.98 -24.84
CA VAL A 275 10.30 -5.43 -23.62
C VAL A 275 10.10 -6.39 -22.45
N TRP A 276 11.03 -6.40 -21.51
CA TRP A 276 10.94 -7.17 -20.26
C TRP A 276 11.72 -6.48 -19.14
N LEU A 277 11.43 -6.87 -17.90
CA LEU A 277 12.11 -6.36 -16.71
C LEU A 277 13.49 -7.01 -16.58
N THR A 278 14.46 -6.24 -16.11
CA THR A 278 15.76 -6.79 -15.67
C THR A 278 15.68 -7.27 -14.23
N SER A 279 16.67 -8.03 -13.76
CA SER A 279 16.80 -8.38 -12.33
C SER A 279 16.90 -7.17 -11.42
N LYS A 280 17.38 -6.02 -11.92
CA LYS A 280 17.37 -4.78 -11.16
C LYS A 280 15.94 -4.28 -10.96
N ALA A 281 15.12 -4.23 -12.01
CA ALA A 281 13.72 -3.86 -11.85
C ALA A 281 12.93 -4.89 -11.04
N GLU A 282 13.30 -6.18 -11.10
CA GLU A 282 12.68 -7.16 -10.21
C GLU A 282 12.91 -6.82 -8.73
N ALA A 283 14.16 -6.57 -8.34
CA ALA A 283 14.52 -6.25 -6.96
C ALA A 283 14.06 -4.85 -6.52
N ASP A 284 14.24 -3.85 -7.39
CA ASP A 284 14.04 -2.44 -7.02
C ASP A 284 12.60 -1.96 -7.25
N VAL A 285 11.77 -2.72 -8.00
CA VAL A 285 10.41 -2.29 -8.40
C VAL A 285 9.37 -3.34 -8.10
N LEU A 286 9.51 -4.54 -8.68
CA LEU A 286 8.49 -5.57 -8.60
C LEU A 286 8.38 -6.16 -7.19
N GLU A 287 9.51 -6.53 -6.57
CA GLU A 287 9.52 -7.11 -5.23
C GLU A 287 8.88 -6.18 -4.18
N PRO A 288 9.26 -4.89 -4.07
CA PRO A 288 8.64 -3.98 -3.14
C PRO A 288 7.13 -3.78 -3.39
N LEU A 289 6.70 -3.75 -4.66
CA LEU A 289 5.28 -3.64 -5.02
C LEU A 289 4.49 -4.87 -4.55
N LEU A 290 5.06 -6.07 -4.74
CA LEU A 290 4.45 -7.31 -4.28
C LEU A 290 4.51 -7.47 -2.76
N GLU A 291 5.53 -6.93 -2.09
CA GLU A 291 5.62 -6.87 -0.63
C GLU A 291 4.50 -6.02 -0.03
N ASP A 292 4.32 -4.80 -0.53
CA ASP A 292 3.21 -3.93 -0.10
C ASP A 292 1.85 -4.61 -0.35
N ALA A 293 1.65 -5.20 -1.54
CA ALA A 293 0.44 -5.97 -1.83
C ALA A 293 0.26 -7.16 -0.86
N GLN A 294 1.32 -7.89 -0.53
CA GLN A 294 1.25 -8.99 0.44
C GLN A 294 0.91 -8.50 1.85
N GLU A 295 1.50 -7.39 2.29
CA GLU A 295 1.27 -6.81 3.61
C GLU A 295 -0.17 -6.34 3.78
N ARG A 296 -0.71 -5.65 2.76
CA ARG A 296 -2.09 -5.15 2.78
C ARG A 296 -3.11 -6.28 2.67
N THR A 297 -2.87 -7.25 1.78
CA THR A 297 -3.87 -8.26 1.42
C THR A 297 -3.73 -9.57 2.20
N GLY A 298 -2.53 -9.90 2.67
CA GLY A 298 -2.17 -11.22 3.19
C GLY A 298 -1.99 -12.29 2.10
N VAL A 299 -1.97 -11.92 0.81
CA VAL A 299 -1.72 -12.85 -0.30
C VAL A 299 -0.21 -12.97 -0.52
N PRO A 300 0.41 -14.15 -0.27
CA PRO A 300 1.82 -14.38 -0.56
C PRO A 300 2.30 -13.89 -1.92
N ARG A 301 3.47 -13.24 -1.95
CA ARG A 301 4.15 -12.78 -3.18
C ARG A 301 4.27 -13.87 -4.23
N ALA A 302 4.67 -15.07 -3.83
CA ALA A 302 4.82 -16.21 -4.73
C ALA A 302 3.50 -16.58 -5.46
N VAL A 303 2.36 -16.28 -4.85
CA VAL A 303 1.03 -16.51 -5.46
C VAL A 303 0.64 -15.33 -6.36
N LEU A 304 1.04 -14.10 -6.03
CA LEU A 304 0.83 -12.93 -6.88
C LEU A 304 1.72 -12.90 -8.14
N ARG A 305 2.82 -13.66 -8.16
CA ARG A 305 3.69 -13.84 -9.35
C ARG A 305 3.20 -14.93 -10.31
N GLN A 306 2.19 -15.69 -9.93
CA GLN A 306 1.63 -16.70 -10.84
C GLN A 306 1.03 -16.02 -12.06
N SER A 307 1.24 -16.59 -13.25
CA SER A 307 0.53 -16.12 -14.46
C SER A 307 -0.97 -16.37 -14.36
N PHE A 308 -1.77 -15.68 -15.18
CA PHE A 308 -3.22 -15.87 -15.16
C PHE A 308 -3.59 -17.30 -15.53
N ASP A 309 -2.77 -17.98 -16.32
CA ASP A 309 -2.90 -19.38 -16.70
C ASP A 309 -2.67 -20.32 -15.52
N GLU A 310 -1.67 -20.06 -14.69
CA GLU A 310 -1.42 -20.79 -13.44
C GLU A 310 -2.54 -20.55 -12.44
N ILE A 311 -2.94 -19.29 -12.24
CA ILE A 311 -4.07 -18.91 -11.40
C ILE A 311 -5.34 -19.63 -11.87
N ARG A 312 -5.60 -19.69 -13.18
CA ARG A 312 -6.74 -20.39 -13.78
C ARG A 312 -6.69 -21.90 -13.48
N ARG A 313 -5.53 -22.53 -13.60
CA ARG A 313 -5.34 -23.95 -13.25
C ARG A 313 -5.58 -24.18 -11.75
N ASP A 314 -5.10 -23.32 -10.87
CA ASP A 314 -5.33 -23.44 -9.43
C ASP A 314 -6.80 -23.19 -9.06
N MET A 315 -7.49 -22.33 -9.80
CA MET A 315 -8.95 -22.19 -9.75
C MET A 315 -9.68 -23.49 -10.17
N GLU A 316 -9.08 -24.39 -10.94
CA GLU A 316 -9.66 -25.71 -11.28
C GLU A 316 -9.43 -26.76 -10.22
N SER A 317 -8.58 -26.49 -9.23
CA SER A 317 -8.20 -27.46 -8.22
C SER A 317 -9.41 -28.03 -7.45
N ASP A 318 -9.38 -29.33 -7.20
CA ASP A 318 -10.30 -30.02 -6.29
C ASP A 318 -10.07 -29.61 -4.83
N MET A 319 -8.92 -29.00 -4.52
CA MET A 319 -8.62 -28.48 -3.19
C MET A 319 -9.18 -27.07 -3.03
N ASN A 320 -10.26 -26.95 -2.24
CA ASN A 320 -10.91 -25.67 -1.92
C ASN A 320 -9.94 -24.58 -1.45
N TYR A 321 -8.90 -24.97 -0.70
CA TYR A 321 -7.85 -24.04 -0.26
C TYR A 321 -7.11 -23.41 -1.45
N LEU A 322 -6.61 -24.22 -2.40
CA LEU A 322 -5.93 -23.71 -3.58
C LEU A 322 -6.87 -22.87 -4.46
N LYS A 323 -8.11 -23.33 -4.63
CA LYS A 323 -9.12 -22.59 -5.38
C LYS A 323 -9.38 -21.19 -4.81
N GLY A 324 -9.53 -21.11 -3.47
CA GLY A 324 -9.74 -19.83 -2.78
C GLY A 324 -8.53 -18.91 -2.93
N ARG A 325 -7.33 -19.45 -2.73
CA ARG A 325 -6.07 -18.72 -2.91
C ARG A 325 -5.91 -18.15 -4.32
N ALA A 326 -6.26 -18.93 -5.35
CA ALA A 326 -6.21 -18.47 -6.73
C ALA A 326 -7.22 -17.35 -7.02
N LEU A 327 -8.42 -17.40 -6.44
CA LEU A 327 -9.40 -16.31 -6.58
C LEU A 327 -8.95 -15.03 -5.87
N GLU A 328 -8.34 -15.15 -4.69
CA GLU A 328 -7.75 -14.01 -3.98
C GLU A 328 -6.65 -13.39 -4.84
N ALA A 329 -5.72 -14.21 -5.35
CA ALA A 329 -4.64 -13.78 -6.23
C ALA A 329 -5.16 -13.06 -7.47
N PHE A 330 -6.16 -13.64 -8.14
CA PHE A 330 -6.78 -13.04 -9.31
C PHE A 330 -7.39 -11.67 -9.01
N ALA A 331 -8.16 -11.55 -7.92
CA ALA A 331 -8.79 -10.29 -7.57
C ALA A 331 -7.75 -9.19 -7.30
N ILE A 332 -6.68 -9.52 -6.56
CA ILE A 332 -5.56 -8.61 -6.29
C ILE A 332 -4.82 -8.24 -7.58
N ARG A 333 -4.52 -9.20 -8.45
CA ARG A 333 -3.84 -8.96 -9.74
C ARG A 333 -4.63 -8.03 -10.65
N ILE A 334 -5.95 -8.24 -10.75
CA ILE A 334 -6.82 -7.32 -11.49
C ILE A 334 -6.79 -5.92 -10.89
N GLY A 335 -6.82 -5.81 -9.56
CA GLY A 335 -6.65 -4.53 -8.86
C GLY A 335 -5.34 -3.83 -9.21
N LEU A 336 -4.21 -4.53 -9.11
CA LEU A 336 -2.89 -4.02 -9.43
C LEU A 336 -2.80 -3.54 -10.89
N MET A 337 -3.29 -4.32 -11.85
CA MET A 337 -3.31 -3.93 -13.27
C MET A 337 -4.15 -2.69 -13.55
N LEU A 338 -5.18 -2.43 -12.75
CA LEU A 338 -6.06 -1.27 -12.85
C LEU A 338 -5.61 -0.10 -11.95
N ASN A 339 -4.46 -0.22 -11.28
CA ASN A 339 -4.00 0.75 -10.28
C ASN A 339 -5.05 1.04 -9.19
N LEU A 340 -5.70 -0.01 -8.70
CA LEU A 340 -6.61 0.06 -7.57
C LEU A 340 -5.83 -0.24 -6.28
N GLU A 341 -6.13 0.53 -5.24
CA GLU A 341 -5.59 0.38 -3.89
C GLU A 341 -6.49 -0.57 -3.10
N PHE A 342 -5.90 -1.59 -2.46
CA PHE A 342 -6.67 -2.52 -1.63
C PHE A 342 -7.16 -1.84 -0.36
N GLU A 343 -8.46 -1.99 -0.06
CA GLU A 343 -9.08 -1.47 1.16
C GLU A 343 -9.37 -2.58 2.17
N ASP A 344 -10.17 -3.59 1.78
CA ASP A 344 -10.54 -4.67 2.70
C ASP A 344 -11.05 -5.92 1.98
N TRP A 345 -10.95 -7.05 2.67
CA TRP A 345 -11.66 -8.28 2.32
C TRP A 345 -13.03 -8.27 2.96
N ARG A 346 -14.09 -8.29 2.15
CA ARG A 346 -15.44 -8.30 2.72
C ARG A 346 -15.79 -9.63 3.38
N VAL A 347 -15.36 -10.76 2.80
CA VAL A 347 -15.59 -12.10 3.34
C VAL A 347 -14.35 -12.97 3.10
N ARG A 348 -13.61 -13.32 4.16
CA ARG A 348 -12.47 -14.25 4.07
C ARG A 348 -12.94 -15.69 3.86
N GLY A 349 -12.21 -16.44 3.03
CA GLY A 349 -12.54 -17.75 2.45
C GLY A 349 -12.90 -18.94 3.37
N VAL A 350 -13.05 -18.75 4.68
CA VAL A 350 -13.53 -19.81 5.59
C VAL A 350 -15.05 -19.99 5.49
N GLU A 351 -15.82 -18.92 5.29
CA GLU A 351 -17.29 -19.01 5.16
C GLU A 351 -17.77 -19.43 3.77
N THR A 352 -17.00 -19.16 2.71
CA THR A 352 -17.36 -19.42 1.30
C THR A 352 -16.75 -20.70 0.72
N GLY A 353 -15.88 -21.38 1.48
CA GLY A 353 -15.20 -22.60 1.03
C GLY A 353 -14.30 -22.43 -0.18
N GLY A 354 -13.79 -21.21 -0.42
CA GLY A 354 -12.87 -20.89 -1.51
C GLY A 354 -13.51 -20.81 -2.91
N ALA A 355 -14.85 -20.80 -3.02
CA ALA A 355 -15.56 -20.71 -4.30
C ALA A 355 -15.99 -19.27 -4.66
N GLU A 356 -15.78 -18.33 -3.75
CA GLU A 356 -16.22 -16.94 -3.85
C GLU A 356 -15.24 -16.05 -3.09
N VAL A 357 -14.82 -14.96 -3.72
CA VAL A 357 -13.98 -13.90 -3.14
C VAL A 357 -14.65 -12.56 -3.41
N ASP A 358 -14.65 -11.71 -2.38
CA ASP A 358 -15.21 -10.36 -2.43
C ASP A 358 -14.21 -9.39 -1.81
N VAL A 359 -13.71 -8.47 -2.62
CA VAL A 359 -12.70 -7.48 -2.24
C VAL A 359 -13.20 -6.08 -2.54
N VAL A 360 -12.90 -5.17 -1.62
CA VAL A 360 -13.11 -3.74 -1.79
C VAL A 360 -11.76 -3.11 -2.09
N MET A 361 -11.74 -2.29 -3.13
CA MET A 361 -10.57 -1.54 -3.56
C MET A 361 -10.99 -0.13 -3.95
N ASP A 362 -10.10 0.83 -3.78
CA ASP A 362 -10.34 2.22 -4.14
C ASP A 362 -9.48 2.62 -5.33
N GLN A 363 -10.05 3.45 -6.19
CA GLN A 363 -9.31 4.27 -7.11
C GLN A 363 -9.38 5.70 -6.59
N THR A 364 -8.23 6.21 -6.19
CA THR A 364 -8.05 7.54 -5.64
C THR A 364 -7.51 8.49 -6.71
N GLY A 365 -8.06 9.69 -6.76
CA GLY A 365 -7.76 10.74 -7.73
C GLY A 365 -8.48 12.01 -7.31
N ILE A 366 -8.94 12.84 -8.25
CA ILE A 366 -9.80 13.99 -7.89
C ILE A 366 -11.15 13.54 -7.28
N SER A 367 -11.57 12.31 -7.59
CA SER A 367 -12.76 11.68 -7.02
C SER A 367 -12.43 10.31 -6.45
N LEU A 368 -13.12 9.92 -5.38
CA LEU A 368 -13.10 8.55 -4.88
C LEU A 368 -14.02 7.66 -5.73
N ASN A 369 -13.46 6.61 -6.32
CA ASN A 369 -14.21 5.56 -6.98
C ASN A 369 -13.92 4.24 -6.27
N ARG A 370 -14.91 3.74 -5.52
CA ARG A 370 -14.80 2.51 -4.76
C ARG A 370 -15.32 1.34 -5.56
N TRP A 371 -14.43 0.40 -5.80
CA TRP A 371 -14.67 -0.84 -6.52
C TRP A 371 -14.97 -1.97 -5.55
N GLN A 372 -16.04 -2.69 -5.84
CA GLN A 372 -16.30 -3.99 -5.25
C GLN A 372 -16.04 -5.05 -6.33
N ILE A 373 -15.08 -5.94 -6.10
CA ILE A 373 -14.73 -7.02 -7.04
C ILE A 373 -15.21 -8.34 -6.47
N GLN A 374 -16.16 -8.95 -7.17
CA GLN A 374 -16.79 -10.21 -6.82
C GLN A 374 -16.33 -11.31 -7.77
N CYS A 375 -15.49 -12.21 -7.29
CA CYS A 375 -14.99 -13.35 -8.06
C CYS A 375 -15.74 -14.62 -7.70
N LYS A 376 -16.36 -15.28 -8.68
CA LYS A 376 -17.13 -16.51 -8.48
C LYS A 376 -16.56 -17.68 -9.28
N ASN A 377 -16.31 -18.79 -8.59
CA ASN A 377 -15.84 -20.04 -9.19
C ASN A 377 -16.57 -21.25 -8.58
N THR A 378 -17.78 -21.50 -9.07
CA THR A 378 -18.69 -22.55 -8.56
C THR A 378 -18.82 -23.73 -9.52
N LYS A 379 -19.57 -24.78 -9.15
CA LYS A 379 -19.73 -26.01 -9.95
C LYS A 379 -20.52 -25.77 -11.24
N GLU A 380 -20.19 -26.51 -12.30
CA GLU A 380 -20.70 -26.39 -13.70
C GLU A 380 -22.19 -26.01 -13.84
N SER A 381 -23.09 -26.55 -13.02
CA SER A 381 -24.53 -26.27 -13.11
C SER A 381 -24.97 -24.88 -12.60
N ASP A 382 -24.13 -24.14 -11.87
CA ASP A 382 -24.45 -22.79 -11.32
C ASP A 382 -23.31 -21.77 -11.57
N GLN A 383 -22.46 -22.01 -12.58
CA GLN A 383 -21.33 -21.14 -12.90
C GLN A 383 -21.74 -19.78 -13.49
N ASP A 384 -22.84 -19.72 -14.24
CA ASP A 384 -23.26 -18.46 -14.84
C ASP A 384 -23.67 -17.42 -13.77
N ILE A 385 -23.34 -16.16 -14.04
CA ILE A 385 -23.88 -15.05 -13.24
C ILE A 385 -25.37 -14.89 -13.56
N ARG A 386 -26.21 -15.23 -12.58
CA ARG A 386 -27.67 -15.07 -12.59
C ARG A 386 -28.09 -13.75 -11.92
N THR A 387 -29.33 -13.33 -12.14
CA THR A 387 -29.91 -12.11 -11.56
C THR A 387 -29.76 -12.02 -10.04
N LYS A 388 -29.91 -13.15 -9.33
CA LYS A 388 -29.72 -13.23 -7.86
C LYS A 388 -28.31 -12.78 -7.42
N HIS A 389 -27.28 -13.04 -8.23
CA HIS A 389 -25.91 -12.66 -7.91
C HIS A 389 -25.74 -11.15 -8.09
N VAL A 390 -26.18 -10.60 -9.23
CA VAL A 390 -26.11 -9.14 -9.48
C VAL A 390 -26.92 -8.36 -8.42
N ALA A 391 -28.13 -8.81 -8.09
CA ALA A 391 -28.97 -8.16 -7.09
C ALA A 391 -28.37 -8.19 -5.68
N LYS A 392 -27.66 -9.26 -5.32
CA LYS A 392 -26.91 -9.36 -4.06
C LYS A 392 -25.85 -8.27 -4.01
N GLU A 393 -25.00 -8.17 -5.04
CA GLU A 393 -23.91 -7.17 -5.07
C GLU A 393 -24.41 -5.72 -5.12
N VAL A 394 -25.49 -5.45 -5.84
CA VAL A 394 -26.16 -4.14 -5.83
C VAL A 394 -26.69 -3.77 -4.44
N GLY A 395 -27.15 -4.74 -3.66
CA GLY A 395 -27.55 -4.50 -2.27
C GLY A 395 -26.34 -4.18 -1.38
N ILE A 396 -25.22 -4.85 -1.63
CA ILE A 396 -23.98 -4.73 -0.86
C ILE A 396 -23.28 -3.41 -1.13
N SER A 397 -23.30 -2.92 -2.36
CA SER A 397 -22.65 -1.67 -2.74
C SER A 397 -23.10 -0.48 -1.89
N ARG A 398 -24.33 -0.52 -1.35
CA ARG A 398 -24.86 0.49 -0.42
C ARG A 398 -24.22 0.45 0.96
N MET A 399 -23.79 -0.73 1.40
CA MET A 399 -23.16 -0.93 2.71
C MET A 399 -21.69 -0.54 2.67
N VAL A 400 -20.99 -0.88 1.59
CA VAL A 400 -19.56 -0.57 1.40
C VAL A 400 -19.33 0.75 0.65
N GLN A 401 -20.41 1.42 0.23
CA GLN A 401 -20.42 2.66 -0.54
C GLN A 401 -19.63 2.58 -1.85
N SER A 402 -19.66 1.41 -2.50
CA SER A 402 -19.07 1.24 -3.83
C SER A 402 -19.96 1.83 -4.90
N ASN A 403 -19.33 2.47 -5.89
CA ASN A 403 -19.97 3.00 -7.10
C ASN A 403 -19.62 2.17 -8.34
N THR A 404 -18.62 1.30 -8.25
CA THR A 404 -18.28 0.33 -9.28
C THR A 404 -18.34 -1.10 -8.73
N ILE A 405 -19.02 -1.99 -9.44
CA ILE A 405 -19.09 -3.42 -9.15
C ILE A 405 -18.47 -4.17 -10.33
N LEU A 406 -17.39 -4.89 -10.09
CA LEU A 406 -16.79 -5.79 -11.05
C LEU A 406 -17.15 -7.23 -10.68
N MET A 407 -17.92 -7.90 -11.54
CA MET A 407 -18.23 -9.31 -11.34
C MET A 407 -17.42 -10.17 -12.28
N PHE A 408 -16.59 -11.04 -11.71
CA PHE A 408 -15.87 -12.07 -12.43
C PHE A 408 -16.54 -13.44 -12.29
N THR A 409 -16.65 -14.14 -13.42
CA THR A 409 -17.00 -15.56 -13.46
C THR A 409 -16.16 -16.28 -14.52
N ARG A 410 -15.95 -17.57 -14.32
CA ARG A 410 -15.35 -18.43 -15.34
C ARG A 410 -16.31 -18.89 -16.44
N ALA A 411 -17.62 -18.74 -16.23
CA ALA A 411 -18.61 -19.02 -17.26
C ALA A 411 -19.11 -17.70 -17.87
N ASP A 412 -20.39 -17.60 -18.21
CA ASP A 412 -20.98 -16.39 -18.80
C ASP A 412 -21.97 -15.73 -17.83
N VAL A 413 -22.54 -14.62 -18.25
CA VAL A 413 -23.57 -13.86 -17.57
C VAL A 413 -24.86 -14.03 -18.35
N VAL A 414 -25.88 -14.64 -17.72
CA VAL A 414 -27.14 -14.91 -18.41
C VAL A 414 -27.81 -13.60 -18.85
N PRO A 415 -28.59 -13.60 -19.96
CA PRO A 415 -29.21 -12.39 -20.49
C PRO A 415 -30.04 -11.60 -19.47
N ASP A 416 -30.81 -12.29 -18.62
CA ASP A 416 -31.65 -11.68 -17.59
C ASP A 416 -30.82 -10.94 -16.52
N ALA A 417 -29.63 -11.43 -16.20
CA ALA A 417 -28.71 -10.78 -15.28
C ALA A 417 -28.12 -9.50 -15.89
N ARG A 418 -27.74 -9.55 -17.17
CA ARG A 418 -27.28 -8.36 -17.93
C ARG A 418 -28.41 -7.33 -18.04
N GLN A 419 -29.64 -7.76 -18.29
CA GLN A 419 -30.81 -6.86 -18.34
C GLN A 419 -31.06 -6.19 -16.99
N TYR A 420 -31.02 -6.95 -15.90
CA TYR A 420 -31.17 -6.41 -14.55
C TYR A 420 -30.07 -5.39 -14.22
N ALA A 421 -28.80 -5.71 -14.50
CA ALA A 421 -27.68 -4.78 -14.32
C ALA A 421 -27.90 -3.47 -15.08
N ARG A 422 -28.36 -3.53 -16.34
CA ARG A 422 -28.70 -2.33 -17.13
C ARG A 422 -29.80 -1.50 -16.47
N GLN A 423 -30.86 -2.13 -15.97
CA GLN A 423 -31.95 -1.40 -15.29
C GLN A 423 -31.47 -0.69 -14.02
N VAL A 424 -30.57 -1.31 -13.26
CA VAL A 424 -29.95 -0.69 -12.08
C VAL A 424 -29.10 0.51 -12.51
N MET A 425 -28.19 0.33 -13.48
CA MET A 425 -27.31 1.39 -13.95
C MET A 425 -28.05 2.58 -14.59
N GLN A 426 -29.25 2.39 -15.13
CA GLN A 426 -30.11 3.48 -15.63
C GLN A 426 -30.69 4.35 -14.52
N LYS A 427 -30.86 3.81 -13.31
CA LYS A 427 -31.57 4.46 -12.20
C LYS A 427 -30.67 4.90 -11.06
N GLU A 428 -29.50 4.28 -10.94
CA GLU A 428 -28.56 4.49 -9.85
C GLU A 428 -27.20 4.92 -10.40
N ASN A 429 -26.44 5.67 -9.61
CA ASN A 429 -25.05 6.01 -9.93
C ASN A 429 -24.09 4.84 -9.65
N LEU A 430 -24.43 3.68 -10.21
CA LEU A 430 -23.62 2.46 -10.19
C LEU A 430 -23.12 2.14 -11.59
N VAL A 431 -21.91 1.60 -11.66
CA VAL A 431 -21.30 0.97 -12.84
C VAL A 431 -21.13 -0.51 -12.52
N ILE A 432 -21.73 -1.38 -13.33
CA ILE A 432 -21.65 -2.84 -13.16
C ILE A 432 -20.92 -3.41 -14.37
N LEU A 433 -19.75 -3.96 -14.13
CA LEU A 433 -18.84 -4.52 -15.12
C LEU A 433 -18.77 -6.04 -14.96
N PHE A 434 -18.52 -6.72 -16.06
CA PHE A 434 -18.39 -8.17 -16.09
C PHE A 434 -17.08 -8.61 -16.73
N LEU A 435 -16.41 -9.58 -16.12
CA LEU A 435 -15.34 -10.36 -16.74
C LEU A 435 -15.76 -11.82 -16.74
N THR A 436 -15.55 -12.48 -17.87
CA THR A 436 -15.94 -13.87 -18.13
C THR A 436 -14.71 -14.76 -18.32
N GLY A 437 -14.91 -16.08 -18.42
CA GLY A 437 -13.82 -17.02 -18.68
C GLY A 437 -13.03 -16.68 -19.95
N ASP A 438 -13.75 -16.32 -21.02
CA ASP A 438 -13.16 -15.90 -22.30
C ASP A 438 -12.25 -14.67 -22.18
N ASP A 439 -12.47 -13.83 -21.16
CA ASP A 439 -11.62 -12.66 -20.91
C ASP A 439 -10.34 -13.06 -20.17
N LEU A 440 -10.42 -13.99 -19.22
CA LEU A 440 -9.27 -14.52 -18.48
C LEU A 440 -8.27 -15.20 -19.41
N ASP A 441 -8.77 -15.98 -20.37
CA ASP A 441 -7.95 -16.71 -21.34
C ASP A 441 -7.10 -15.79 -22.24
N GLN A 442 -7.40 -14.48 -22.26
CA GLN A 442 -6.66 -13.49 -23.05
C GLN A 442 -5.68 -12.66 -22.21
N LEU A 443 -5.71 -12.75 -20.88
CA LEU A 443 -4.94 -11.83 -20.04
C LEU A 443 -3.42 -12.07 -20.07
N ASP A 444 -2.97 -13.31 -20.24
CA ASP A 444 -1.53 -13.60 -20.39
C ASP A 444 -0.99 -13.16 -21.75
N ASP A 445 -1.76 -13.40 -22.83
CA ASP A 445 -1.33 -13.10 -24.21
C ASP A 445 -1.51 -11.62 -24.59
N ASP A 446 -2.44 -10.92 -23.94
CA ASP A 446 -2.83 -9.54 -24.25
C ASP A 446 -3.25 -8.78 -22.98
N PRO A 447 -2.31 -8.23 -22.20
CA PRO A 447 -2.64 -7.59 -20.91
C PRO A 447 -3.48 -6.31 -21.03
N ASP A 448 -3.49 -5.66 -22.20
CA ASP A 448 -4.41 -4.56 -22.51
C ASP A 448 -5.86 -5.06 -22.79
N HIS A 449 -6.07 -6.38 -22.94
CA HIS A 449 -7.42 -6.95 -23.03
C HIS A 449 -8.31 -6.54 -21.86
N LEU A 450 -7.76 -6.52 -20.63
CA LEU A 450 -8.49 -6.08 -19.44
C LEU A 450 -9.03 -4.67 -19.63
N SER A 451 -8.14 -3.70 -19.89
CA SER A 451 -8.49 -2.30 -20.10
C SER A 451 -9.52 -2.15 -21.21
N ARG A 452 -9.24 -2.67 -22.41
CA ARG A 452 -10.14 -2.55 -23.56
C ARG A 452 -11.52 -3.14 -23.28
N THR A 453 -11.58 -4.26 -22.57
CA THR A 453 -12.85 -4.92 -22.24
C THR A 453 -13.67 -4.09 -21.27
N LEU A 454 -13.05 -3.56 -20.21
CA LEU A 454 -13.73 -2.70 -19.26
C LEU A 454 -14.14 -1.37 -19.89
N LYS A 455 -13.25 -0.71 -20.65
CA LYS A 455 -13.56 0.54 -21.38
C LYS A 455 -14.71 0.38 -22.37
N ARG A 456 -14.77 -0.74 -23.09
CA ARG A 456 -15.89 -1.03 -24.00
C ARG A 456 -17.22 -1.13 -23.23
N GLN A 457 -17.20 -1.71 -22.04
CA GLN A 457 -18.38 -1.77 -21.16
C GLN A 457 -18.74 -0.38 -20.62
N VAL A 458 -17.76 0.36 -20.11
CA VAL A 458 -17.96 1.74 -19.60
C VAL A 458 -18.53 2.66 -20.69
N ASN A 459 -18.03 2.59 -21.93
CA ASN A 459 -18.57 3.39 -23.04
C ASN A 459 -20.05 3.06 -23.32
N ARG A 460 -20.43 1.78 -23.30
CA ARG A 460 -21.85 1.36 -23.42
C ARG A 460 -22.69 1.84 -22.23
N ILE A 461 -22.11 1.88 -21.04
CA ILE A 461 -22.78 2.38 -19.83
C ILE A 461 -22.95 3.90 -19.89
N ARG A 462 -21.96 4.62 -20.44
CA ARG A 462 -22.06 6.07 -20.71
C ARG A 462 -23.21 6.37 -21.66
N GLU A 463 -23.33 5.63 -22.77
CA GLU A 463 -24.47 5.74 -23.69
C GLU A 463 -25.80 5.45 -22.98
N LEU A 464 -25.83 4.43 -22.11
CA LEU A 464 -27.01 4.06 -21.33
C LEU A 464 -27.45 5.14 -20.33
N LYS A 465 -26.49 5.88 -19.77
CA LYS A 465 -26.69 6.95 -18.78
C LYS A 465 -26.77 8.35 -19.40
N ALA A 466 -26.82 8.46 -20.73
CA ALA A 466 -26.96 9.74 -21.41
C ALA A 466 -28.22 10.47 -20.92
N ILE A 467 -28.07 11.73 -20.53
CA ILE A 467 -29.19 12.57 -20.11
C ILE A 467 -29.96 12.94 -21.39
N SER A 468 -31.26 12.62 -21.46
CA SER A 468 -32.10 13.06 -22.56
C SER A 468 -32.38 14.56 -22.45
N ASP A 469 -32.37 15.25 -23.59
CA ASP A 469 -32.86 16.62 -23.73
C ASP A 469 -34.40 16.62 -23.73
N ASP A 470 -35.03 16.29 -22.60
CA ASP A 470 -36.49 16.45 -22.43
C ASP A 470 -36.85 17.80 -21.79
#